data_AF-A0A6N7FQX8-F1
#
_entry.id   AF-A0A6N7FQX8-F1
#
_cell.length_a   1.000
_cell.length_b   1.000
_cell.length_c   1.000
_cell.angle_alpha   90.00
_cell.angle_beta   90.00
_cell.angle_gamma   90.00
#
_symmetry.space_group_name_H-M   'P 1'
#
loop_
_entity.id
_entity.type
_entity.pdbx_description
1 polymer ?
#
loop_
_entity_poly.entity_id
_entity_poly.type
_entity_poly.pdbx_seq_one_letter_code
_entity_poly.pdbx_strand_id
1 'polypeptide(L)'
;MNNPASHPPTASERAANATRQCRRRRLREELIDEGVPLPLEGRLGEVVLEELDHARHPELHEGSLPRYGALVLDEGAELWPGAKAAPEVVKLPLEGFELGRRLADGRASFVLRYGPDTSHVVFFDRSLEFESSLVDLQRGSGAIVVQRSASGRVRAVSPDGIITWDSARWTFKPLAGHYAPPIRRLVPKADPGVLDGLLELCVHWLSAGRIGATLEWVLDEDEPGRRPGLDLRASIPSPDLWADRDVHFPGVLGAAAQMDRAIIVGARGRVVRFGVGLRSSDTASRLIAPVGGTRHTSARRYSYDDPNSIVFVVSQDGPVTVFRGGAPAASLRVERCEATVRFDPHRSGGASTPPGPSAAPGAVRPSSWTWSTSPAGRVGPSTSSAPCAGRPSWWPCTGRRCAACSTGRGARWPRGGPSTRLGAPRAKLAEGPRAKLAEGPRAKLAERPPGAAG
;
A
#
# COMPACT_ATOMS: atom_id res chain seq x y z
N MET A 1 -42.58 36.01 -12.46
CA MET A 1 -41.80 34.84 -12.03
C MET A 1 -41.89 34.79 -10.50
N ASN A 2 -42.80 33.98 -9.97
CA ASN A 2 -42.97 33.85 -8.52
C ASN A 2 -41.87 32.91 -8.00
N ASN A 3 -40.95 33.46 -7.23
CA ASN A 3 -40.01 32.68 -6.45
C ASN A 3 -40.85 31.92 -5.40
N PRO A 4 -40.96 30.58 -5.43
CA PRO A 4 -41.69 29.87 -4.40
C PRO A 4 -41.02 30.19 -3.07
N ALA A 5 -41.76 30.84 -2.17
CA ALA A 5 -41.26 31.20 -0.86
C ALA A 5 -40.77 29.91 -0.18
N SER A 6 -39.46 29.81 0.03
CA SER A 6 -38.85 28.70 0.74
C SER A 6 -39.51 28.61 2.11
N HIS A 7 -40.25 27.51 2.35
CA HIS A 7 -40.89 27.29 3.63
C HIS A 7 -39.82 27.31 4.73
N PRO A 8 -40.03 28.04 5.83
CA PRO A 8 -39.07 28.07 6.92
C PRO A 8 -38.91 26.65 7.49
N PRO A 9 -37.69 26.24 7.85
CA PRO A 9 -37.44 24.89 8.30
C PRO A 9 -38.24 24.56 9.55
N THR A 10 -38.78 23.35 9.59
CA THR A 10 -39.54 22.85 10.73
C THR A 10 -38.67 22.80 12.00
N ALA A 11 -39.28 22.76 13.18
CA ALA A 11 -38.51 22.63 14.43
C ALA A 11 -37.66 21.34 14.46
N SER A 12 -38.17 20.27 13.86
CA SER A 12 -37.47 19.00 13.70
C SER A 12 -36.23 19.14 12.79
N GLU A 13 -36.38 19.79 11.63
CA GLU A 13 -35.26 20.06 10.73
C GLU A 13 -34.20 20.95 11.39
N ARG A 14 -34.61 21.97 12.14
CA ARG A 14 -33.69 22.82 12.91
C ARG A 14 -32.90 22.02 13.96
N ALA A 15 -33.56 21.14 14.69
CA ALA A 15 -32.89 20.27 15.67
C ALA A 15 -31.93 19.27 15.02
N ALA A 16 -32.33 18.67 13.89
CA ALA A 16 -31.47 17.78 13.11
C ALA A 16 -30.23 18.52 12.56
N ASN A 17 -30.41 19.73 12.04
CA ASN A 17 -29.32 20.56 11.54
C ASN A 17 -28.36 20.98 12.66
N ALA A 18 -28.87 21.38 13.83
CA ALA A 18 -28.04 21.69 14.99
C ALA A 18 -27.23 20.46 15.46
N THR A 19 -27.82 19.28 15.41
CA THR A 19 -27.14 18.02 15.73
C THR A 19 -26.02 17.72 14.73
N ARG A 20 -26.30 17.80 13.41
CA ARG A 20 -25.29 17.65 12.35
C ARG A 20 -24.15 18.65 12.51
N GLN A 21 -24.44 19.91 12.83
CA GLN A 21 -23.43 20.94 13.07
C GLN A 21 -22.56 20.64 14.29
N CYS A 22 -23.15 20.20 15.40
CA CYS A 22 -22.39 19.80 16.59
C CYS A 22 -21.48 18.60 16.31
N ARG A 23 -21.96 17.60 15.56
CA ARG A 23 -21.14 16.45 15.15
C ARG A 23 -19.97 16.87 14.27
N ARG A 24 -20.20 17.72 13.25
CA ARG A 24 -19.13 18.23 12.38
C ARG A 24 -18.07 19.02 13.15
N ARG A 25 -18.49 19.83 14.14
CA ARG A 25 -17.54 20.52 15.02
C ARG A 25 -16.67 19.54 15.80
N ARG A 26 -17.26 18.53 16.42
CA ARG A 26 -16.52 17.48 17.13
C ARG A 26 -15.61 16.68 16.21
N LEU A 27 -16.06 16.37 15.00
CA LEU A 27 -15.24 15.70 13.97
C LEU A 27 -14.02 16.57 13.63
N ARG A 28 -14.19 17.87 13.44
CA ARG A 28 -13.06 18.79 13.20
C ARG A 28 -12.06 18.75 14.36
N GLU A 29 -12.55 18.91 15.59
CA GLU A 29 -11.72 18.84 16.80
C GLU A 29 -10.95 17.50 16.86
N GLU A 30 -11.63 16.38 16.65
CA GLU A 30 -11.04 15.04 16.59
C GLU A 30 -9.94 14.93 15.52
N LEU A 31 -10.20 15.40 14.29
CA LEU A 31 -9.23 15.34 13.20
C LEU A 31 -7.99 16.23 13.47
N ILE A 32 -8.18 17.38 14.12
CA ILE A 32 -7.08 18.27 14.53
C ILE A 32 -6.27 17.62 15.66
N ASP A 33 -6.95 17.10 16.68
CA ASP A 33 -6.35 16.46 17.85
C ASP A 33 -5.58 15.19 17.47
N GLU A 34 -6.02 14.45 16.46
CA GLU A 34 -5.29 13.30 15.93
C GLU A 34 -4.24 13.68 14.86
N GLY A 35 -4.16 14.95 14.45
CA GLY A 35 -3.21 15.39 13.41
C GLY A 35 -3.47 14.76 12.04
N VAL A 36 -4.74 14.57 11.68
CA VAL A 36 -5.11 13.97 10.39
C VAL A 36 -4.76 14.93 9.25
N PRO A 37 -3.96 14.50 8.26
CA PRO A 37 -3.48 15.38 7.19
C PRO A 37 -4.55 15.57 6.11
N LEU A 38 -5.59 16.34 6.44
CA LEU A 38 -6.63 16.78 5.51
C LEU A 38 -6.72 18.30 5.50
N PRO A 39 -7.09 18.92 4.38
CA PRO A 39 -7.35 20.36 4.35
C PRO A 39 -8.68 20.64 5.05
N LEU A 40 -8.63 20.95 6.34
CA LEU A 40 -9.82 21.23 7.16
C LEU A 40 -10.24 22.70 7.16
N GLU A 41 -9.41 23.56 6.59
CA GLU A 41 -9.61 25.00 6.55
C GLU A 41 -10.38 25.46 5.30
N GLY A 42 -11.08 26.58 5.44
CA GLY A 42 -11.80 27.21 4.33
C GLY A 42 -13.01 26.40 3.82
N ARG A 43 -13.50 26.78 2.64
CA ARG A 43 -14.73 26.20 2.05
C ARG A 43 -14.55 24.73 1.69
N LEU A 44 -13.40 24.37 1.11
CA LEU A 44 -13.06 22.98 0.81
C LEU A 44 -13.14 22.11 2.07
N GLY A 45 -12.53 22.56 3.17
CA GLY A 45 -12.53 21.83 4.43
C GLY A 45 -13.91 21.61 5.03
N GLU A 46 -14.81 22.61 4.96
CA GLU A 46 -16.20 22.45 5.39
C GLU A 46 -16.94 21.35 4.59
N VAL A 47 -16.73 21.29 3.27
CA VAL A 47 -17.34 20.27 2.42
C VAL A 47 -16.75 18.89 2.71
N VAL A 48 -15.42 18.78 2.86
CA VAL A 48 -14.75 17.54 3.25
C VAL A 48 -15.29 17.01 4.58
N LEU A 49 -15.45 17.88 5.58
CA LEU A 49 -16.01 17.52 6.89
C LEU A 49 -17.47 17.07 6.80
N GLU A 50 -18.26 17.70 5.93
CA GLU A 50 -19.64 17.29 5.69
C GLU A 50 -19.71 15.87 5.10
N GLU A 51 -18.93 15.59 4.06
CA GLU A 51 -18.93 14.27 3.42
C GLU A 51 -18.32 13.19 4.31
N LEU A 52 -17.35 13.53 5.15
CA LEU A 52 -16.82 12.62 6.17
C LEU A 52 -17.82 12.32 7.29
N ASP A 53 -18.55 13.34 7.79
CA ASP A 53 -19.63 13.10 8.78
C ASP A 53 -20.71 12.20 8.18
N HIS A 54 -21.11 12.45 6.93
CA HIS A 54 -22.09 11.61 6.22
C HIS A 54 -21.59 10.17 6.08
N ALA A 55 -20.34 9.97 5.66
CA ALA A 55 -19.74 8.64 5.52
C ALA A 55 -19.62 7.88 6.86
N ARG A 56 -19.35 8.58 7.97
CA ARG A 56 -19.28 7.98 9.32
C ARG A 56 -20.65 7.66 9.89
N HIS A 57 -21.65 8.48 9.57
CA HIS A 57 -23.00 8.40 10.15
C HIS A 57 -24.09 8.34 9.06
N PRO A 58 -24.08 7.31 8.19
CA PRO A 58 -25.10 7.19 7.16
C PRO A 58 -26.45 6.83 7.79
N GLU A 59 -27.54 7.20 7.11
CA GLU A 59 -28.88 6.81 7.53
C GLU A 59 -29.04 5.28 7.42
N LEU A 60 -29.55 4.65 8.48
CA LEU A 60 -29.86 3.22 8.48
C LEU A 60 -31.06 2.96 7.57
N HIS A 61 -30.93 1.99 6.66
CA HIS A 61 -32.02 1.52 5.84
C HIS A 61 -32.18 0.01 6.03
N GLU A 62 -33.33 -0.41 6.58
CA GLU A 62 -33.63 -1.83 6.87
C GLU A 62 -32.54 -2.52 7.72
N GLY A 63 -31.91 -1.78 8.64
CA GLY A 63 -30.81 -2.28 9.48
C GLY A 63 -29.46 -2.39 8.75
N SER A 64 -29.39 -2.04 7.48
CA SER A 64 -28.15 -1.99 6.70
C SER A 64 -27.59 -0.57 6.67
N LEU A 65 -26.28 -0.45 6.83
CA LEU A 65 -25.57 0.82 6.63
C LEU A 65 -25.09 0.87 5.17
N PRO A 66 -25.58 1.82 4.35
CA PRO A 66 -25.27 1.88 2.93
C PRO A 66 -23.80 2.17 2.68
N ARG A 67 -23.32 1.79 1.50
CA ARG A 67 -22.03 2.27 0.99
C ARG A 67 -22.17 3.73 0.57
N TYR A 68 -21.05 4.42 0.47
CA TYR A 68 -21.05 5.83 0.12
C TYR A 68 -19.77 6.24 -0.59
N GLY A 69 -19.84 7.23 -1.48
CA GLY A 69 -18.64 7.91 -1.95
C GLY A 69 -18.88 9.33 -2.41
N ALA A 70 -17.87 10.18 -2.20
CA ALA A 70 -17.86 11.57 -2.62
C ALA A 70 -16.51 11.95 -3.25
N LEU A 71 -16.58 12.85 -4.23
CA LEU A 71 -15.47 13.58 -4.82
C LEU A 71 -15.61 15.04 -4.40
N VAL A 72 -14.66 15.53 -3.61
CA VAL A 72 -14.68 16.91 -3.12
C VAL A 72 -13.55 17.69 -3.77
N LEU A 73 -13.90 18.75 -4.48
CA LEU A 73 -12.99 19.62 -5.22
C LEU A 73 -13.07 21.05 -4.69
N ASP A 74 -12.00 21.80 -4.93
CA ASP A 74 -12.02 23.24 -4.73
C ASP A 74 -12.86 23.93 -5.82
N GLU A 75 -13.35 25.13 -5.52
CA GLU A 75 -14.14 25.91 -6.46
C GLU A 75 -13.29 26.30 -7.68
N GLY A 76 -13.83 26.03 -8.87
CA GLY A 76 -13.13 26.32 -10.13
C GLY A 76 -12.08 25.28 -10.55
N ALA A 77 -11.90 24.20 -9.79
CA ALA A 77 -11.06 23.09 -10.21
C ALA A 77 -11.64 22.44 -11.48
N GLU A 78 -10.78 22.25 -12.50
CA GLU A 78 -11.13 21.49 -13.69
C GLU A 78 -11.11 20.00 -13.38
N LEU A 79 -12.15 19.30 -13.79
CA LEU A 79 -12.31 17.89 -13.58
C LEU A 79 -11.68 17.07 -14.72
N TRP A 80 -10.87 16.08 -14.35
CA TRP A 80 -10.19 15.15 -15.28
C TRP A 80 -9.36 15.85 -16.37
N PRO A 81 -8.40 16.73 -16.01
CA PRO A 81 -7.60 17.43 -16.99
C PRO A 81 -6.86 16.42 -17.89
N GLY A 82 -7.17 16.45 -19.19
CA GLY A 82 -6.52 15.60 -20.19
C GLY A 82 -6.95 14.12 -20.20
N ALA A 83 -8.07 13.75 -19.56
CA ALA A 83 -8.59 12.37 -19.65
C ALA A 83 -9.10 12.04 -21.05
N LYS A 84 -8.68 10.88 -21.59
CA LYS A 84 -9.15 10.37 -22.89
C LYS A 84 -10.62 9.94 -22.89
N ALA A 85 -11.14 9.58 -21.72
CA ALA A 85 -12.54 9.25 -21.49
C ALA A 85 -12.94 9.77 -20.11
N ALA A 86 -13.77 10.81 -20.07
CA ALA A 86 -14.34 11.32 -18.82
C ALA A 86 -15.51 10.41 -18.38
N PRO A 87 -15.71 10.21 -17.07
CA PRO A 87 -16.88 9.51 -16.57
C PRO A 87 -18.17 10.30 -16.85
N GLU A 88 -19.31 9.63 -16.80
CA GLU A 88 -20.60 10.28 -17.00
C GLU A 88 -20.95 11.14 -15.78
N VAL A 89 -21.30 12.41 -15.99
CA VAL A 89 -21.65 13.35 -14.92
C VAL A 89 -23.08 13.81 -15.07
N VAL A 90 -23.90 13.51 -14.07
CA VAL A 90 -25.32 13.89 -14.04
C VAL A 90 -25.51 15.03 -13.04
N LYS A 91 -25.97 16.18 -13.52
CA LYS A 91 -26.30 17.33 -12.68
C LYS A 91 -27.60 17.06 -11.92
N LEU A 92 -27.58 17.33 -10.62
CA LEU A 92 -28.78 17.24 -9.78
C LEU A 92 -29.42 18.63 -9.61
N PRO A 93 -30.75 18.71 -9.51
CA PRO A 93 -31.41 19.88 -8.93
C PRO A 93 -30.94 20.10 -7.49
N LEU A 94 -30.95 21.34 -7.00
CA LEU A 94 -30.55 21.66 -5.61
C LEU A 94 -31.32 20.83 -4.56
N GLU A 95 -32.62 20.66 -4.78
CA GLU A 95 -33.50 19.85 -3.91
C GLU A 95 -33.20 18.34 -3.99
N GLY A 96 -32.49 17.89 -5.03
CA GLY A 96 -32.13 16.50 -5.27
C GLY A 96 -30.82 16.06 -4.64
N PHE A 97 -30.17 16.88 -3.82
CA PHE A 97 -28.85 16.55 -3.28
C PHE A 97 -28.84 15.27 -2.43
N GLU A 98 -29.81 15.11 -1.53
CA GLU A 98 -29.90 13.90 -0.69
C GLU A 98 -30.20 12.64 -1.53
N LEU A 99 -30.90 12.77 -2.66
CA LEU A 99 -31.03 11.68 -3.64
C LEU A 99 -29.66 11.35 -4.27
N GLY A 100 -28.87 12.36 -4.60
CA GLY A 100 -27.49 12.20 -5.07
C GLY A 100 -26.63 11.34 -4.14
N ARG A 101 -26.68 11.62 -2.83
CA ARG A 101 -25.96 10.81 -1.84
C ARG A 101 -26.44 9.36 -1.80
N ARG A 102 -27.75 9.11 -1.97
CA ARG A 102 -28.31 7.76 -2.04
C ARG A 102 -27.92 7.00 -3.32
N LEU A 103 -27.67 7.73 -4.41
CA LEU A 103 -27.19 7.15 -5.66
C LEU A 103 -25.69 6.86 -5.66
N ALA A 104 -24.91 7.48 -4.77
CA ALA A 104 -23.46 7.39 -4.70
C ALA A 104 -23.00 6.20 -3.85
N ASP A 105 -22.76 5.05 -4.47
CA ASP A 105 -22.39 3.80 -3.77
C ASP A 105 -20.90 3.73 -3.39
N GLY A 106 -20.10 4.72 -3.80
CA GLY A 106 -18.66 4.80 -3.57
C GLY A 106 -17.84 3.74 -4.28
N ARG A 107 -18.40 3.04 -5.25
CA ARG A 107 -17.72 2.02 -6.04
C ARG A 107 -17.84 2.31 -7.53
N ALA A 108 -19.05 2.42 -8.04
CA ALA A 108 -19.33 2.78 -9.42
C ALA A 108 -19.91 4.19 -9.52
N SER A 109 -20.42 4.75 -8.42
CA SER A 109 -20.98 6.10 -8.40
C SER A 109 -20.52 6.91 -7.20
N PHE A 110 -20.30 8.21 -7.42
CA PHE A 110 -19.82 9.14 -6.41
C PHE A 110 -20.61 10.45 -6.51
N VAL A 111 -20.94 11.06 -5.37
CA VAL A 111 -21.42 12.45 -5.39
C VAL A 111 -20.23 13.36 -5.66
N LEU A 112 -20.41 14.37 -6.48
CA LEU A 112 -19.37 15.32 -6.86
C LEU A 112 -19.74 16.71 -6.34
N ARG A 113 -18.82 17.27 -5.56
CA ARG A 113 -19.01 18.51 -4.79
C ARG A 113 -17.89 19.48 -5.11
N TYR A 114 -18.27 20.67 -5.56
CA TYR A 114 -17.36 21.82 -5.73
C TYR A 114 -17.53 22.87 -4.61
N GLY A 115 -18.51 22.66 -3.74
CA GLY A 115 -18.98 23.65 -2.76
C GLY A 115 -20.24 23.15 -2.06
N PRO A 116 -20.82 23.92 -1.14
CA PRO A 116 -21.99 23.50 -0.36
C PRO A 116 -23.25 23.31 -1.22
N ASP A 117 -23.40 24.09 -2.29
CA ASP A 117 -24.62 24.15 -3.09
C ASP A 117 -24.52 23.38 -4.42
N THR A 118 -23.32 22.95 -4.83
CA THR A 118 -23.12 22.31 -6.14
C THR A 118 -23.02 20.81 -5.98
N SER A 119 -23.96 20.08 -6.60
CA SER A 119 -24.02 18.63 -6.49
C SER A 119 -24.29 17.96 -7.83
N HIS A 120 -23.42 17.03 -8.21
CA HIS A 120 -23.57 16.13 -9.35
C HIS A 120 -23.41 14.68 -8.86
N VAL A 121 -23.82 13.71 -9.67
CA VAL A 121 -23.41 12.31 -9.49
C VAL A 121 -22.52 11.93 -10.66
N VAL A 122 -21.40 11.28 -10.36
CA VAL A 122 -20.47 10.76 -11.35
C VAL A 122 -20.63 9.26 -11.40
N PHE A 123 -20.76 8.69 -12.59
CA PHE A 123 -20.85 7.25 -12.84
C PHE A 123 -19.62 6.76 -13.61
N PHE A 124 -19.05 5.66 -13.12
CA PHE A 124 -17.91 4.97 -13.71
C PHE A 124 -18.36 3.66 -14.35
N ASP A 125 -17.73 3.30 -15.46
CA ASP A 125 -17.97 2.04 -16.19
C ASP A 125 -17.39 0.81 -15.48
N ARG A 126 -16.63 1.03 -14.40
CA ARG A 126 -15.95 -0.01 -13.62
C ARG A 126 -16.08 0.23 -12.11
N SER A 127 -15.84 -0.84 -11.36
CA SER A 127 -15.73 -0.80 -9.90
C SER A 127 -14.44 -0.12 -9.46
N LEU A 128 -14.53 0.88 -8.58
CA LEU A 128 -13.43 1.58 -7.92
C LEU A 128 -13.34 1.21 -6.42
N GLU A 129 -13.56 -0.07 -6.09
CA GLU A 129 -13.51 -0.54 -4.70
C GLU A 129 -12.09 -0.70 -4.14
N PHE A 130 -11.11 -0.86 -5.04
CA PHE A 130 -9.73 -1.08 -4.66
C PHE A 130 -9.04 0.24 -4.29
N GLU A 131 -8.07 0.13 -3.38
CA GLU A 131 -7.31 1.30 -2.92
C GLU A 131 -6.57 1.99 -4.08
N SER A 132 -5.92 1.22 -4.96
CA SER A 132 -5.28 1.73 -6.17
C SER A 132 -6.24 2.52 -7.05
N SER A 133 -7.46 2.02 -7.25
CA SER A 133 -8.48 2.72 -8.04
C SER A 133 -8.86 4.07 -7.45
N LEU A 134 -8.87 4.21 -6.12
CA LEU A 134 -9.14 5.48 -5.45
C LEU A 134 -7.95 6.45 -5.53
N VAL A 135 -6.72 5.92 -5.47
CA VAL A 135 -5.50 6.71 -5.68
C VAL A 135 -5.45 7.23 -7.11
N ASP A 136 -5.76 6.42 -8.11
CA ASP A 136 -5.83 6.85 -9.50
C ASP A 136 -6.95 7.87 -9.71
N LEU A 137 -8.11 7.66 -9.07
CA LEU A 137 -9.21 8.61 -9.08
C LEU A 137 -8.80 9.95 -8.46
N GLN A 138 -8.11 9.94 -7.32
CA GLN A 138 -7.57 11.13 -6.66
C GLN A 138 -6.57 11.85 -7.58
N ARG A 139 -5.59 11.14 -8.13
CA ARG A 139 -4.56 11.70 -9.02
C ARG A 139 -5.15 12.28 -10.29
N GLY A 140 -6.11 11.57 -10.90
CA GLY A 140 -6.72 11.95 -12.17
C GLY A 140 -7.75 13.07 -12.05
N SER A 141 -8.40 13.23 -10.89
CA SER A 141 -9.40 14.29 -10.67
C SER A 141 -8.88 15.48 -9.87
N GLY A 142 -7.81 15.31 -9.08
CA GLY A 142 -7.38 16.29 -8.07
C GLY A 142 -8.30 16.37 -6.85
N ALA A 143 -9.41 15.63 -6.83
CA ALA A 143 -10.38 15.66 -5.74
C ALA A 143 -9.88 14.94 -4.49
N ILE A 144 -10.42 15.34 -3.34
CA ILE A 144 -10.40 14.50 -2.14
C ILE A 144 -11.49 13.46 -2.29
N VAL A 145 -11.10 12.19 -2.30
CA VAL A 145 -12.02 11.06 -2.52
C VAL A 145 -12.43 10.51 -1.15
N VAL A 146 -13.70 10.66 -0.79
CA VAL A 146 -14.28 10.02 0.40
C VAL A 146 -14.98 8.73 -0.03
N GLN A 147 -14.74 7.63 0.69
CA GLN A 147 -15.40 6.35 0.43
C GLN A 147 -15.76 5.64 1.73
N ARG A 148 -16.99 5.14 1.82
CA ARG A 148 -17.43 4.16 2.83
C ARG A 148 -17.62 2.81 2.17
N SER A 149 -16.85 1.83 2.63
CA SER A 149 -16.99 0.44 2.17
C SER A 149 -18.18 -0.28 2.81
N ALA A 150 -18.56 -1.44 2.27
CA ALA A 150 -19.58 -2.32 2.85
C ALA A 150 -19.28 -2.72 4.31
N SER A 151 -18.00 -2.81 4.67
CA SER A 151 -17.55 -3.16 6.02
C SER A 151 -17.70 -2.02 7.03
N GLY A 152 -18.12 -0.84 6.59
CA GLY A 152 -18.23 0.36 7.40
C GLY A 152 -16.94 1.15 7.60
N ARG A 153 -15.82 0.66 7.06
CA ARG A 153 -14.58 1.45 6.97
C ARG A 153 -14.79 2.67 6.09
N VAL A 154 -14.40 3.84 6.60
CA VAL A 154 -14.39 5.11 5.87
C VAL A 154 -12.95 5.44 5.49
N ARG A 155 -12.75 5.91 4.25
CA ARG A 155 -11.46 6.35 3.72
C ARG A 155 -11.59 7.74 3.15
N ALA A 156 -10.54 8.54 3.29
CA ALA A 156 -10.33 9.75 2.50
C ALA A 156 -8.99 9.61 1.77
N VAL A 157 -8.98 9.82 0.46
CA VAL A 157 -7.75 9.83 -0.34
C VAL A 157 -7.46 11.26 -0.73
N SER A 158 -6.27 11.72 -0.36
CA SER A 158 -5.73 13.05 -0.60
C SER A 158 -4.43 12.94 -1.43
N PRO A 159 -3.88 14.05 -1.94
CA PRO A 159 -2.59 14.03 -2.63
C PRO A 159 -1.44 13.46 -1.79
N ASP A 160 -1.51 13.60 -0.46
CA ASP A 160 -0.44 13.16 0.45
C ASP A 160 -0.56 11.68 0.84
N GLY A 161 -1.78 11.13 0.82
CA GLY A 161 -2.01 9.76 1.28
C GLY A 161 -3.46 9.40 1.51
N ILE A 162 -3.62 8.19 2.06
CA ILE A 162 -4.90 7.58 2.38
C ILE A 162 -5.09 7.65 3.88
N ILE A 163 -6.14 8.34 4.28
CA ILE A 163 -6.65 8.41 5.63
C ILE A 163 -7.72 7.34 5.77
N THR A 164 -7.69 6.54 6.83
CA THR A 164 -8.70 5.51 7.11
C THR A 164 -9.21 5.62 8.53
N TRP A 165 -10.53 5.62 8.68
CA TRP A 165 -11.24 5.44 9.94
C TRP A 165 -11.82 4.03 10.02
N ASP A 166 -11.43 3.29 11.06
CA ASP A 166 -11.81 1.88 11.28
C ASP A 166 -12.86 1.69 12.40
N SER A 167 -13.65 2.72 12.67
CA SER A 167 -14.62 2.82 13.79
C SER A 167 -14.02 3.22 15.14
N ALA A 168 -12.70 3.22 15.29
CA ALA A 168 -12.06 3.52 16.57
C ALA A 168 -10.93 4.56 16.48
N ARG A 169 -10.24 4.64 15.34
CA ARG A 169 -9.06 5.50 15.18
C ARG A 169 -8.88 5.96 13.75
N TRP A 170 -8.17 7.07 13.58
CA TRP A 170 -7.64 7.48 12.29
C TRP A 170 -6.24 6.89 12.07
N THR A 171 -6.03 6.44 10.84
CA THR A 171 -4.73 5.97 10.37
C THR A 171 -4.39 6.66 9.07
N PHE A 172 -3.10 6.90 8.85
CA PHE A 172 -2.58 7.52 7.66
C PHE A 172 -1.58 6.58 6.98
N LYS A 173 -1.71 6.48 5.66
CA LYS A 173 -0.76 5.79 4.80
C LYS A 173 -0.35 6.72 3.65
N PRO A 174 0.89 7.21 3.61
CA PRO A 174 1.39 7.99 2.47
C PRO A 174 1.29 7.24 1.15
N LEU A 175 1.14 7.96 0.03
CA LEU A 175 1.13 7.35 -1.31
C LEU A 175 2.49 6.75 -1.68
N ALA A 176 2.49 5.77 -2.59
CA ALA A 176 3.69 5.10 -3.11
C ALA A 176 4.80 6.09 -3.53
N GLY A 177 4.42 7.19 -4.18
CA GLY A 177 5.34 8.22 -4.65
C GLY A 177 6.18 8.89 -3.55
N HIS A 178 5.70 8.95 -2.31
CA HIS A 178 6.46 9.53 -1.18
C HIS A 178 7.70 8.71 -0.81
N TYR A 179 7.76 7.44 -1.20
CA TYR A 179 8.84 6.52 -0.84
C TYR A 179 9.89 6.37 -1.95
N ALA A 180 9.59 6.82 -3.16
CA ALA A 180 10.52 6.74 -4.28
C ALA A 180 11.80 7.57 -4.06
N PRO A 181 11.78 8.83 -3.57
CA PRO A 181 12.97 9.65 -3.46
C PRO A 181 14.15 9.03 -2.66
N PRO A 182 13.97 8.48 -1.45
CA PRO A 182 15.08 7.84 -0.73
C PRO A 182 15.64 6.62 -1.46
N ILE A 183 14.79 5.82 -2.13
CA ILE A 183 15.22 4.63 -2.87
C ILE A 183 15.99 5.05 -4.13
N ARG A 184 15.50 6.03 -4.89
CA ARG A 184 16.18 6.57 -6.08
C ARG A 184 17.59 7.04 -5.79
N ARG A 185 17.84 7.65 -4.62
CA ARG A 185 19.20 8.06 -4.20
C ARG A 185 20.16 6.89 -4.04
N LEU A 186 19.66 5.70 -3.67
CA LEU A 186 20.46 4.49 -3.51
C LEU A 186 20.72 3.77 -4.84
N VAL A 187 19.88 4.03 -5.85
CA VAL A 187 19.94 3.42 -7.18
C VAL A 187 19.75 4.45 -8.30
N PRO A 188 20.65 5.44 -8.43
CA PRO A 188 20.45 6.57 -9.34
C PRO A 188 20.43 6.19 -10.83
N LYS A 189 20.91 4.99 -11.18
CA LYS A 189 20.92 4.47 -12.56
C LYS A 189 19.72 3.58 -12.90
N ALA A 190 18.91 3.21 -11.90
CA ALA A 190 17.78 2.32 -12.12
C ALA A 190 16.63 3.08 -12.78
N ASP A 191 15.80 2.37 -13.54
CA ASP A 191 14.65 2.96 -14.21
C ASP A 191 13.64 3.48 -13.18
N PRO A 192 13.34 4.80 -13.16
CA PRO A 192 12.40 5.37 -12.20
C PRO A 192 10.97 4.85 -12.39
N GLY A 193 10.55 4.53 -13.63
CA GLY A 193 9.22 4.01 -13.91
C GLY A 193 9.02 2.61 -13.33
N VAL A 194 10.06 1.77 -13.38
CA VAL A 194 10.04 0.44 -12.75
C VAL A 194 9.94 0.53 -11.24
N LEU A 195 10.71 1.45 -10.61
CA LEU A 195 10.62 1.68 -9.17
C LEU A 195 9.21 2.17 -8.78
N ASP A 196 8.65 3.10 -9.54
CA ASP A 196 7.33 3.66 -9.26
C ASP A 196 6.25 2.58 -9.38
N GLY A 197 6.31 1.75 -10.42
CA GLY A 197 5.40 0.61 -10.58
C GLY A 197 5.54 -0.45 -9.48
N LEU A 198 6.77 -0.77 -9.06
CA LEU A 198 7.02 -1.69 -7.94
C LEU A 198 6.47 -1.14 -6.62
N LEU A 199 6.64 0.15 -6.35
CA LEU A 199 6.07 0.79 -5.18
C LEU A 199 4.54 0.83 -5.26
N GLU A 200 3.96 1.18 -6.40
CA GLU A 200 2.51 1.17 -6.60
C GLU A 200 1.92 -0.23 -6.32
N LEU A 201 2.51 -1.28 -6.91
CA LEU A 201 2.16 -2.67 -6.68
C LEU A 201 2.31 -3.08 -5.20
N CYS A 202 3.42 -2.72 -4.55
CA CYS A 202 3.64 -3.10 -3.15
C CYS A 202 2.69 -2.40 -2.18
N VAL A 203 2.42 -1.11 -2.40
CA VAL A 203 1.75 -0.23 -1.43
C VAL A 203 0.23 -0.22 -1.60
N HIS A 204 -0.24 -0.13 -2.84
CA HIS A 204 -1.65 0.08 -3.15
C HIS A 204 -2.37 -1.19 -3.60
N TRP A 205 -1.62 -2.26 -3.92
CA TRP A 205 -2.19 -3.56 -4.29
C TRP A 205 -1.89 -4.64 -3.24
N LEU A 206 -0.63 -5.00 -3.04
CA LEU A 206 -0.24 -6.10 -2.14
C LEU A 206 -0.54 -5.76 -0.67
N SER A 207 -0.06 -4.60 -0.20
CA SER A 207 -0.28 -4.14 1.18
C SER A 207 -1.77 -3.89 1.45
N ALA A 208 -2.46 -3.18 0.55
CA ALA A 208 -3.89 -2.91 0.66
C ALA A 208 -4.74 -4.20 0.70
N GLY A 209 -4.34 -5.21 -0.09
CA GLY A 209 -4.94 -6.54 -0.13
C GLY A 209 -4.52 -7.46 1.02
N ARG A 210 -3.61 -7.03 1.90
CA ARG A 210 -3.02 -7.84 2.98
C ARG A 210 -2.38 -9.12 2.45
N ILE A 211 -1.68 -9.02 1.33
CA ILE A 211 -0.96 -10.14 0.70
C ILE A 211 0.52 -10.00 1.02
N GLY A 212 1.03 -10.94 1.84
CA GLY A 212 2.44 -10.99 2.18
C GLY A 212 3.26 -11.48 0.99
N ALA A 213 4.22 -10.68 0.53
CA ALA A 213 5.00 -10.96 -0.67
C ALA A 213 6.46 -10.55 -0.52
N THR A 214 7.33 -11.11 -1.37
CA THR A 214 8.72 -10.68 -1.51
C THR A 214 9.03 -10.50 -2.98
N LEU A 215 9.55 -9.34 -3.36
CA LEU A 215 9.93 -9.04 -4.73
C LEU A 215 11.41 -8.65 -4.74
N GLU A 216 12.19 -9.28 -5.60
CA GLU A 216 13.57 -8.90 -5.86
C GLU A 216 13.61 -8.15 -7.20
N TRP A 217 14.03 -6.90 -7.16
CA TRP A 217 14.35 -6.12 -8.34
C TRP A 217 15.84 -6.20 -8.62
N VAL A 218 16.16 -6.91 -9.70
CA VAL A 218 17.49 -7.11 -10.23
C VAL A 218 17.87 -5.89 -11.07
N LEU A 219 18.95 -5.20 -10.72
CA LEU A 219 19.33 -3.93 -11.35
C LEU A 219 20.20 -4.08 -12.60
N ASP A 220 20.90 -5.21 -12.74
CA ASP A 220 21.71 -5.47 -13.92
C ASP A 220 20.88 -6.12 -15.02
N GLU A 221 21.28 -5.93 -16.28
CA GLU A 221 20.61 -6.53 -17.44
C GLU A 221 20.95 -8.03 -17.63
N ASP A 222 21.84 -8.58 -16.81
CA ASP A 222 22.21 -10.00 -16.85
C ASP A 222 21.01 -10.90 -16.53
N GLU A 223 20.95 -12.05 -17.21
CA GLU A 223 19.95 -13.10 -17.04
C GLU A 223 19.75 -13.45 -15.53
N PRO A 224 18.58 -13.14 -14.93
CA PRO A 224 18.35 -13.30 -13.50
C PRO A 224 18.53 -14.74 -12.99
N GLY A 225 18.41 -15.74 -13.88
CA GLY A 225 18.53 -17.15 -13.54
C GLY A 225 19.93 -17.64 -13.17
N ARG A 226 20.98 -16.82 -13.27
CA ARG A 226 22.37 -17.21 -12.97
C ARG A 226 22.93 -16.59 -11.68
N ARG A 227 22.11 -15.88 -10.91
CA ARG A 227 22.58 -15.19 -9.71
C ARG A 227 22.89 -16.16 -8.56
N PRO A 228 24.02 -15.97 -7.86
CA PRO A 228 24.29 -16.72 -6.63
C PRO A 228 23.16 -16.54 -5.62
N GLY A 229 22.83 -17.60 -4.88
CA GLY A 229 21.83 -17.54 -3.81
C GLY A 229 20.38 -17.71 -4.26
N LEU A 230 20.07 -17.76 -5.56
CA LEU A 230 18.71 -18.08 -6.03
C LEU A 230 18.43 -19.59 -6.02
N ASP A 231 17.38 -20.00 -5.32
CA ASP A 231 16.85 -21.37 -5.38
C ASP A 231 15.70 -21.45 -6.39
N LEU A 232 16.02 -21.96 -7.57
CA LEU A 232 15.09 -22.08 -8.69
C LEU A 232 14.27 -23.37 -8.69
N ARG A 233 14.48 -24.30 -7.75
CA ARG A 233 13.90 -25.66 -7.81
C ARG A 233 12.37 -25.68 -7.85
N ALA A 234 11.73 -24.75 -7.17
CA ALA A 234 10.27 -24.60 -7.14
C ALA A 234 9.77 -23.42 -7.99
N SER A 235 10.67 -22.76 -8.72
CA SER A 235 10.35 -21.52 -9.42
C SER A 235 9.69 -21.78 -10.78
N ILE A 236 8.72 -20.94 -11.11
CA ILE A 236 7.97 -21.02 -12.37
C ILE A 236 8.31 -19.78 -13.20
N PRO A 237 8.63 -19.92 -14.51
CA PRO A 237 8.82 -18.76 -15.38
C PRO A 237 7.53 -17.94 -15.46
N SER A 238 7.67 -16.63 -15.43
CA SER A 238 6.53 -15.73 -15.60
C SER A 238 6.09 -15.69 -17.08
N PRO A 239 4.78 -15.57 -17.37
CA PRO A 239 4.32 -15.04 -18.66
C PRO A 239 4.79 -13.59 -18.82
N ASP A 240 4.47 -12.94 -19.94
CA ASP A 240 4.92 -11.57 -20.24
C ASP A 240 4.22 -10.50 -19.37
N LEU A 241 4.51 -10.53 -18.07
CA LEU A 241 4.04 -9.62 -17.05
C LEU A 241 5.12 -8.60 -16.72
N TRP A 242 4.68 -7.42 -16.31
CA TRP A 242 5.53 -6.25 -16.12
C TRP A 242 5.10 -5.52 -14.86
N ALA A 243 6.07 -5.13 -14.04
CA ALA A 243 5.87 -4.48 -12.75
C ALA A 243 5.71 -2.94 -12.87
N ASP A 244 5.87 -2.38 -14.06
CA ASP A 244 5.65 -0.97 -14.40
C ASP A 244 4.33 -0.74 -15.16
N ARG A 245 3.52 -1.80 -15.33
CA ARG A 245 2.22 -1.74 -16.02
C ARG A 245 1.09 -2.12 -15.08
N ASP A 246 0.26 -1.15 -14.76
CA ASP A 246 -0.93 -1.28 -13.90
C ASP A 246 -1.89 -2.40 -14.34
N VAL A 247 -2.10 -2.56 -15.65
CA VAL A 247 -2.92 -3.63 -16.24
C VAL A 247 -2.43 -5.04 -15.91
N HIS A 248 -1.14 -5.21 -15.54
CA HIS A 248 -0.57 -6.50 -15.15
C HIS A 248 -0.66 -6.78 -13.65
N PHE A 249 -0.92 -5.76 -12.82
CA PHE A 249 -0.94 -5.89 -11.36
C PHE A 249 -1.96 -6.90 -10.83
N PRO A 250 -3.20 -7.02 -11.35
CA PRO A 250 -4.12 -8.07 -10.91
C PRO A 250 -3.53 -9.48 -11.06
N GLY A 251 -2.81 -9.74 -12.16
CA GLY A 251 -2.17 -11.03 -12.41
C GLY A 251 -1.03 -11.31 -11.43
N VAL A 252 -0.18 -10.31 -11.20
CA VAL A 252 0.93 -10.42 -10.23
C VAL A 252 0.40 -10.58 -8.80
N LEU A 253 -0.66 -9.84 -8.42
CA LEU A 253 -1.34 -9.94 -7.15
C LEU A 253 -1.89 -11.36 -6.91
N GLY A 254 -2.62 -11.90 -7.91
CA GLY A 254 -3.20 -13.23 -7.83
C GLY A 254 -2.14 -14.33 -7.68
N ALA A 255 -1.02 -14.21 -8.38
CA ALA A 255 0.12 -15.13 -8.23
C ALA A 255 0.78 -15.00 -6.85
N ALA A 256 1.05 -13.77 -6.39
CA ALA A 256 1.65 -13.52 -5.08
C ALA A 256 0.80 -14.03 -3.92
N ALA A 257 -0.53 -14.01 -4.04
CA ALA A 257 -1.45 -14.52 -3.03
C ALA A 257 -1.43 -16.06 -2.91
N GLN A 258 -1.03 -16.77 -3.97
CA GLN A 258 -1.09 -18.23 -4.05
C GLN A 258 0.29 -18.89 -3.94
N MET A 259 1.35 -18.12 -4.16
CA MET A 259 2.71 -18.62 -4.19
C MET A 259 3.50 -18.08 -3.00
N ASP A 260 4.28 -18.95 -2.37
CA ASP A 260 5.26 -18.53 -1.38
C ASP A 260 6.60 -18.17 -2.06
N ARG A 261 7.49 -17.53 -1.31
CA ARG A 261 8.84 -17.08 -1.71
C ARG A 261 8.81 -15.84 -2.63
N ALA A 262 9.94 -15.57 -3.29
CA ALA A 262 10.17 -14.31 -4.00
C ALA A 262 9.69 -14.34 -5.46
N ILE A 263 9.29 -13.16 -5.93
CA ILE A 263 9.06 -12.82 -7.32
C ILE A 263 10.29 -12.08 -7.82
N ILE A 264 10.84 -12.50 -8.96
CA ILE A 264 12.02 -11.86 -9.56
C ILE A 264 11.58 -10.90 -10.64
N VAL A 265 12.03 -9.66 -10.55
CA VAL A 265 11.76 -8.59 -11.51
C VAL A 265 13.09 -8.13 -12.10
N GLY A 266 13.20 -8.15 -13.42
CA GLY A 266 14.41 -7.71 -14.12
C GLY A 266 14.59 -6.20 -14.13
N ALA A 267 15.74 -5.72 -14.60
CA ALA A 267 16.10 -4.29 -14.59
C ALA A 267 15.06 -3.40 -15.27
N ARG A 268 14.45 -3.90 -16.36
CA ARG A 268 13.42 -3.20 -17.15
C ARG A 268 11.99 -3.40 -16.62
N GLY A 269 11.80 -3.98 -15.44
CA GLY A 269 10.48 -4.18 -14.84
C GLY A 269 9.72 -5.43 -15.28
N ARG A 270 10.24 -6.21 -16.24
CA ARG A 270 9.64 -7.51 -16.59
C ARG A 270 9.68 -8.46 -15.39
N VAL A 271 8.55 -9.09 -15.07
CA VAL A 271 8.49 -10.18 -14.10
C VAL A 271 9.06 -11.43 -14.76
N VAL A 272 10.08 -12.02 -14.14
CA VAL A 272 10.89 -13.10 -14.76
C VAL A 272 10.49 -14.46 -14.21
N ARG A 273 10.32 -14.58 -12.89
CA ARG A 273 9.93 -15.84 -12.23
C ARG A 273 9.12 -15.58 -10.97
N PHE A 274 8.30 -16.56 -10.61
CA PHE A 274 7.62 -16.66 -9.32
C PHE A 274 8.19 -17.82 -8.50
N GLY A 275 8.06 -17.78 -7.17
CA GLY A 275 8.40 -18.90 -6.29
C GLY A 275 9.91 -19.13 -6.09
N VAL A 276 10.73 -18.10 -6.27
CA VAL A 276 12.19 -18.19 -6.14
C VAL A 276 12.60 -18.11 -4.68
N GLY A 277 13.39 -19.08 -4.19
CA GLY A 277 13.93 -19.00 -2.84
C GLY A 277 15.14 -18.08 -2.78
N LEU A 278 15.16 -17.14 -1.84
CA LEU A 278 16.32 -16.28 -1.56
C LEU A 278 17.19 -16.93 -0.49
N ARG A 279 18.35 -17.46 -0.89
CA ARG A 279 19.34 -18.04 0.03
C ARG A 279 20.42 -17.03 0.33
N SER A 280 20.77 -16.93 1.61
CA SER A 280 21.89 -16.12 2.06
C SER A 280 23.11 -16.98 2.37
N SER A 281 24.29 -16.37 2.28
CA SER A 281 25.56 -16.96 2.69
C SER A 281 25.63 -17.15 4.21
N ASP A 282 26.58 -17.98 4.67
CA ASP A 282 26.91 -18.11 6.09
C ASP A 282 27.46 -16.79 6.67
N THR A 283 28.12 -15.98 5.83
CA THR A 283 28.62 -14.66 6.22
C THR A 283 27.46 -13.71 6.50
N ALA A 284 26.49 -13.59 5.60
CA ALA A 284 25.28 -12.81 5.84
C ALA A 284 24.50 -13.31 7.06
N SER A 285 24.41 -14.63 7.24
CA SER A 285 23.73 -15.23 8.40
C SER A 285 24.39 -14.85 9.75
N ARG A 286 25.72 -14.70 9.77
CA ARG A 286 26.49 -14.29 10.96
C ARG A 286 26.49 -12.78 11.19
N LEU A 287 26.62 -11.97 10.13
CA LEU A 287 26.79 -10.53 10.23
C LEU A 287 25.47 -9.75 10.26
N ILE A 288 24.42 -10.28 9.62
CA ILE A 288 23.14 -9.60 9.47
C ILE A 288 22.11 -10.25 10.39
N ALA A 289 21.80 -9.53 11.46
CA ALA A 289 20.81 -9.95 12.44
C ALA A 289 19.43 -10.18 11.79
N PRO A 290 18.68 -11.18 12.26
CA PRO A 290 17.31 -11.40 11.80
C PRO A 290 16.44 -10.18 12.10
N VAL A 291 15.43 -9.94 11.26
CA VAL A 291 14.45 -8.87 11.45
C VAL A 291 13.09 -9.35 11.00
N GLY A 292 12.05 -9.07 11.79
CA GLY A 292 10.67 -9.47 11.49
C GLY A 292 10.50 -10.98 11.29
N GLY A 293 9.67 -11.35 10.32
CA GLY A 293 9.45 -12.74 9.93
C GLY A 293 10.52 -13.31 8.98
N THR A 294 10.31 -14.56 8.56
CA THR A 294 11.21 -15.28 7.64
C THR A 294 11.48 -14.51 6.35
N ARG A 295 10.43 -13.96 5.70
CA ARG A 295 10.56 -13.13 4.48
C ARG A 295 11.47 -11.92 4.67
N HIS A 296 11.29 -11.19 5.77
CA HIS A 296 12.10 -10.01 6.07
C HIS A 296 13.56 -10.38 6.34
N THR A 297 13.80 -11.44 7.12
CA THR A 297 15.15 -11.92 7.41
C THR A 297 15.86 -12.44 6.15
N SER A 298 15.18 -13.24 5.32
CA SER A 298 15.72 -13.75 4.06
C SER A 298 16.03 -12.61 3.09
N ALA A 299 15.11 -11.68 2.88
CA ALA A 299 15.30 -10.51 2.01
C ALA A 299 16.48 -9.64 2.46
N ARG A 300 16.55 -9.32 3.76
CA ARG A 300 17.63 -8.51 4.31
C ARG A 300 18.98 -9.19 4.09
N ARG A 301 19.12 -10.47 4.46
CA ARG A 301 20.38 -11.21 4.30
C ARG A 301 20.75 -11.41 2.84
N TYR A 302 19.78 -11.73 1.97
CA TYR A 302 20.01 -11.87 0.53
C TYR A 302 20.53 -10.56 -0.07
N SER A 303 19.89 -9.42 0.25
CA SER A 303 20.32 -8.10 -0.26
C SER A 303 21.72 -7.68 0.21
N TYR A 304 22.25 -8.30 1.27
CA TYR A 304 23.64 -8.12 1.69
C TYR A 304 24.61 -8.88 0.77
N ASP A 305 24.24 -10.10 0.38
CA ASP A 305 25.05 -10.94 -0.51
C ASP A 305 24.99 -10.45 -1.97
N ASP A 306 23.87 -9.88 -2.42
CA ASP A 306 23.71 -9.31 -3.76
C ASP A 306 23.52 -7.78 -3.72
N PRO A 307 24.60 -6.98 -3.90
CA PRO A 307 24.53 -5.52 -3.90
C PRO A 307 23.80 -4.93 -5.13
N ASN A 308 23.59 -5.73 -6.17
CA ASN A 308 22.86 -5.34 -7.39
C ASN A 308 21.38 -5.71 -7.32
N SER A 309 20.88 -6.01 -6.13
CA SER A 309 19.46 -6.26 -5.86
C SER A 309 18.85 -5.17 -4.98
N ILE A 310 17.55 -4.92 -5.19
CA ILE A 310 16.68 -4.28 -4.20
C ILE A 310 15.59 -5.28 -3.85
N VAL A 311 15.38 -5.55 -2.57
CA VAL A 311 14.36 -6.52 -2.15
C VAL A 311 13.23 -5.81 -1.42
N PHE A 312 12.04 -5.86 -1.99
CA PHE A 312 10.79 -5.38 -1.41
C PHE A 312 10.13 -6.52 -0.64
N VAL A 313 9.70 -6.24 0.59
CA VAL A 313 8.97 -7.19 1.42
C VAL A 313 7.67 -6.54 1.85
N VAL A 314 6.56 -7.12 1.45
CA VAL A 314 5.23 -6.75 1.91
C VAL A 314 4.83 -7.71 3.02
N SER A 315 4.55 -7.18 4.21
CA SER A 315 3.97 -7.96 5.30
C SER A 315 2.48 -8.19 5.04
N GLN A 316 1.97 -9.34 5.47
CA GLN A 316 0.53 -9.61 5.45
C GLN A 316 -0.26 -8.59 6.29
N ASP A 317 0.37 -8.04 7.33
CA ASP A 317 -0.21 -7.01 8.19
C ASP A 317 -0.18 -5.60 7.58
N GLY A 318 0.38 -5.44 6.37
CA GLY A 318 0.37 -4.18 5.62
C GLY A 318 1.70 -3.45 5.45
N PRO A 319 2.68 -3.48 6.39
CA PRO A 319 3.95 -2.77 6.20
C PRO A 319 4.71 -3.24 4.96
N VAL A 320 5.35 -2.30 4.26
CA VAL A 320 6.28 -2.58 3.15
C VAL A 320 7.68 -2.19 3.57
N THR A 321 8.65 -3.07 3.45
CA THR A 321 10.06 -2.75 3.76
C THR A 321 10.91 -3.01 2.53
N VAL A 322 11.80 -2.08 2.21
CA VAL A 322 12.73 -2.18 1.09
C VAL A 322 14.13 -2.37 1.65
N PHE A 323 14.84 -3.39 1.19
CA PHE A 323 16.19 -3.72 1.62
C PHE A 323 17.21 -3.56 0.48
N ARG A 324 18.41 -3.09 0.82
CA ARG A 324 19.57 -3.04 -0.05
C ARG A 324 20.83 -3.16 0.81
N GLY A 325 21.80 -3.99 0.40
CA GLY A 325 23.07 -4.13 1.12
C GLY A 325 22.92 -4.60 2.57
N GLY A 326 21.86 -5.35 2.91
CA GLY A 326 21.61 -5.79 4.29
C GLY A 326 20.98 -4.75 5.22
N ALA A 327 20.67 -3.56 4.71
CA ALA A 327 20.07 -2.46 5.46
C ALA A 327 18.67 -2.10 4.92
N PRO A 328 17.75 -1.60 5.77
CA PRO A 328 16.49 -1.05 5.30
C PRO A 328 16.75 0.27 4.56
N ALA A 329 16.36 0.32 3.28
CA ALA A 329 16.37 1.51 2.44
C ALA A 329 15.14 2.40 2.69
N ALA A 330 13.99 1.77 2.90
CA ALA A 330 12.73 2.43 3.25
C ALA A 330 11.85 1.47 4.05
N SER A 331 11.01 2.01 4.94
CA SER A 331 9.98 1.25 5.63
C SER A 331 8.69 2.05 5.60
N LEU A 332 7.68 1.48 4.95
CA LEU A 332 6.32 1.95 4.95
C LEU A 332 5.57 1.30 6.10
N ARG A 333 4.96 2.13 6.92
CA ARG A 333 4.03 1.71 7.95
C ARG A 333 2.74 2.48 7.77
N VAL A 334 1.64 1.81 8.05
CA VAL A 334 0.38 2.50 8.34
C VAL A 334 0.57 3.08 9.72
N GLU A 335 0.64 4.39 9.80
CA GLU A 335 0.83 5.10 11.06
C GLU A 335 -0.53 5.48 11.63
N ARG A 336 -0.63 5.53 12.95
CA ARG A 336 -1.75 6.25 13.56
C ARG A 336 -1.57 7.71 13.22
N CYS A 337 -2.68 8.40 12.97
CA CYS A 337 -2.64 9.84 13.02
C CYS A 337 -2.33 10.19 14.48
N GLU A 338 -1.14 10.74 14.72
CA GLU A 338 -0.76 11.30 16.01
C GLU A 338 -0.45 12.77 15.75
N ALA A 339 -0.96 13.67 16.60
CA ALA A 339 -0.83 15.13 16.52
C ALA A 339 0.61 15.65 16.27
N THR A 340 1.61 14.79 16.50
CA THR A 340 3.02 15.12 16.54
C THR A 340 3.79 14.82 15.25
N VAL A 341 3.20 14.17 14.25
CA VAL A 341 3.91 13.86 13.01
C VAL A 341 3.51 14.84 11.90
N ARG A 342 4.16 16.02 11.90
CA ARG A 342 4.39 16.68 10.61
C ARG A 342 5.22 15.69 9.78
N PHE A 343 4.66 15.24 8.66
CA PHE A 343 5.41 14.46 7.68
C PHE A 343 6.65 15.26 7.29
N ASP A 344 7.81 14.87 7.83
CA ASP A 344 9.10 15.40 7.43
C ASP A 344 9.66 14.43 6.38
N PRO A 345 9.65 14.80 5.07
CA PRO A 345 10.15 13.95 4.00
C PRO A 345 11.65 13.59 4.16
N HIS A 346 12.36 14.20 5.11
CA HIS A 346 13.77 13.95 5.39
C HIS A 346 14.05 12.94 6.52
N ARG A 347 13.04 12.49 7.29
CA ARG A 347 13.24 11.63 8.47
C ARG A 347 13.26 10.11 8.18
N SER A 348 13.85 9.68 7.06
CA SER A 348 14.07 8.26 6.74
C SER A 348 15.51 7.86 7.07
N GLY A 349 15.78 7.49 8.32
CA GLY A 349 17.10 6.96 8.71
C GLY A 349 17.47 7.05 10.18
N GLY A 350 16.61 6.59 11.09
CA GLY A 350 16.95 6.48 12.51
C GLY A 350 16.81 5.06 13.00
N ALA A 351 17.93 4.34 13.18
CA ALA A 351 17.94 3.11 13.96
C ALA A 351 17.50 3.45 15.40
N SER A 352 16.42 2.82 15.87
CA SER A 352 15.99 2.89 17.26
C SER A 352 17.11 2.36 18.16
N THR A 353 17.84 3.26 18.82
CA THR A 353 18.76 2.91 19.91
C THR A 353 17.94 2.85 21.20
N PRO A 354 18.08 1.83 22.05
CA PRO A 354 17.35 1.77 23.32
C PRO A 354 17.85 2.89 24.27
N PRO A 355 16.99 3.39 25.17
CA PRO A 355 17.38 4.47 26.08
C PRO A 355 18.39 3.96 27.11
N GLY A 356 19.60 4.51 27.08
CA GLY A 356 20.58 4.40 28.16
C GLY A 356 20.24 5.38 29.29
N PRO A 357 20.70 5.12 30.53
CA PRO A 357 20.21 5.82 31.71
C PRO A 357 20.71 7.27 31.79
N SER A 358 19.79 8.10 32.26
CA SER A 358 19.91 9.52 32.59
C SER A 358 21.16 9.88 33.39
N ALA A 359 21.92 10.87 32.90
CA ALA A 359 22.85 11.66 33.69
C ALA A 359 22.51 13.15 33.51
N ALA A 360 22.45 13.85 34.64
CA ALA A 360 22.01 15.23 34.82
C ALA A 360 23.05 16.28 34.32
N PRO A 361 22.71 17.59 34.29
CA PRO A 361 23.20 18.54 33.30
C PRO A 361 24.42 19.36 33.73
N GLY A 362 25.23 19.75 32.75
CA GLY A 362 26.30 20.75 32.85
C GLY A 362 26.42 21.52 31.53
N ALA A 363 26.70 22.81 31.62
CA ALA A 363 26.24 23.83 30.68
C ALA A 363 27.32 24.37 29.70
N VAL A 364 26.82 25.11 28.69
CA VAL A 364 27.45 26.28 27.99
C VAL A 364 28.37 26.05 26.76
N ARG A 365 27.74 26.27 25.58
CA ARG A 365 28.09 27.10 24.37
C ARG A 365 29.38 26.79 23.54
N PRO A 366 29.64 27.48 22.40
CA PRO A 366 29.30 26.97 21.07
C PRO A 366 30.51 26.95 20.10
N SER A 367 30.44 26.17 19.01
CA SER A 367 31.36 26.38 17.88
C SER A 367 30.61 26.27 16.55
N SER A 368 30.46 27.43 15.93
CA SER A 368 30.14 27.66 14.54
C SER A 368 31.10 26.92 13.61
N TRP A 369 30.57 26.22 12.61
CA TRP A 369 31.34 25.79 11.44
C TRP A 369 30.87 26.60 10.23
N THR A 370 31.70 27.56 9.83
CA THR A 370 31.62 28.27 8.55
C THR A 370 32.34 27.45 7.48
N TRP A 371 31.68 27.24 6.34
CA TRP A 371 32.30 26.71 5.13
C TRP A 371 33.05 27.84 4.41
N SER A 372 34.36 27.67 4.21
CA SER A 372 35.17 28.52 3.34
C SER A 372 35.36 27.84 1.99
N THR A 373 34.83 28.47 0.94
CA THR A 373 35.17 28.23 -0.46
C THR A 373 36.47 28.92 -0.83
N SER A 374 37.34 28.26 -1.60
CA SER A 374 38.35 28.89 -2.48
C SER A 374 38.99 27.86 -3.42
N PRO A 375 39.57 28.31 -4.56
CA PRO A 375 39.17 27.78 -5.86
C PRO A 375 40.30 27.13 -6.69
N ALA A 376 39.87 26.55 -7.82
CA ALA A 376 40.52 26.43 -9.12
C ALA A 376 42.06 26.32 -9.21
N GLY A 377 42.52 25.19 -9.77
CA GLY A 377 43.83 25.07 -10.41
C GLY A 377 43.78 24.07 -11.57
N ARG A 378 43.75 24.56 -12.81
CA ARG A 378 44.03 23.81 -14.04
C ARG A 378 45.55 23.74 -14.25
N VAL A 379 46.10 22.57 -14.54
CA VAL A 379 47.21 22.40 -15.51
C VAL A 379 47.00 21.03 -16.19
N GLY A 380 47.15 21.03 -17.52
CA GLY A 380 46.87 19.92 -18.43
C GLY A 380 48.02 18.91 -18.62
N PRO A 381 48.13 18.26 -19.80
CA PRO A 381 48.14 16.80 -19.89
C PRO A 381 49.51 16.20 -20.26
N SER A 382 49.71 14.92 -19.93
CA SER A 382 50.77 14.10 -20.52
C SER A 382 50.19 12.84 -21.16
N THR A 383 50.40 12.74 -22.46
CA THR A 383 50.18 11.60 -23.35
C THR A 383 51.23 10.50 -23.16
N SER A 384 50.84 9.22 -23.19
CA SER A 384 51.54 8.17 -23.94
C SER A 384 50.76 6.83 -23.93
N SER A 385 50.36 6.38 -25.13
CA SER A 385 50.59 5.04 -25.74
C SER A 385 51.18 3.93 -24.84
N ALA A 386 50.89 2.63 -24.95
CA ALA A 386 50.18 1.75 -25.88
C ALA A 386 50.26 0.31 -25.27
N PRO A 387 49.65 -0.74 -25.87
CA PRO A 387 49.27 -1.99 -25.18
C PRO A 387 50.26 -3.15 -25.38
N CYS A 388 50.23 -4.13 -24.49
CA CYS A 388 50.80 -5.47 -24.75
C CYS A 388 49.75 -6.56 -24.55
N ALA A 389 49.54 -7.30 -25.64
CA ALA A 389 48.82 -8.56 -25.72
C ALA A 389 49.63 -9.71 -25.12
N GLY A 390 48.97 -10.83 -24.80
CA GLY A 390 49.54 -12.14 -25.10
C GLY A 390 49.61 -13.18 -23.97
N ARG A 391 48.56 -14.00 -23.90
CA ARG A 391 48.60 -15.48 -23.97
C ARG A 391 48.99 -16.33 -22.73
N PRO A 392 48.62 -17.63 -22.75
CA PRO A 392 48.15 -18.41 -21.58
C PRO A 392 49.06 -19.59 -21.20
N SER A 393 48.79 -20.27 -20.08
CA SER A 393 48.68 -21.75 -20.01
C SER A 393 48.53 -22.31 -18.58
N TRP A 394 47.55 -23.20 -18.42
CA TRP A 394 47.55 -24.52 -17.77
C TRP A 394 48.62 -24.85 -16.70
N TRP A 395 48.18 -25.34 -15.53
CA TRP A 395 48.38 -26.74 -15.06
C TRP A 395 47.58 -27.02 -13.76
N PRO A 396 47.14 -28.27 -13.52
CA PRO A 396 46.29 -28.65 -12.38
C PRO A 396 47.10 -29.21 -11.19
N CYS A 397 46.65 -28.92 -9.96
CA CYS A 397 47.12 -29.63 -8.77
C CYS A 397 46.03 -30.59 -8.26
N THR A 398 46.31 -31.87 -8.45
CA THR A 398 45.75 -33.03 -7.75
C THR A 398 46.23 -33.07 -6.30
N GLY A 399 45.41 -33.56 -5.36
CA GLY A 399 45.92 -33.85 -4.02
C GLY A 399 44.93 -34.03 -2.87
N ARG A 400 44.32 -35.22 -2.79
CA ARG A 400 44.05 -36.03 -1.57
C ARG A 400 43.43 -35.36 -0.33
N ARG A 401 42.24 -35.86 0.06
CA ARG A 401 41.90 -36.13 1.47
C ARG A 401 41.37 -37.55 1.63
N CYS A 402 42.14 -38.37 2.33
CA CYS A 402 41.67 -39.58 2.99
C CYS A 402 41.25 -39.22 4.42
N ALA A 403 40.13 -39.78 4.88
CA ALA A 403 39.93 -40.39 6.20
C ALA A 403 38.43 -40.41 6.54
N ALA A 404 37.78 -41.50 6.16
CA ALA A 404 36.49 -41.91 6.69
C ALA A 404 36.74 -43.11 7.60
N CYS A 405 36.47 -42.98 8.90
CA CYS A 405 36.18 -44.06 9.82
C CYS A 405 35.75 -43.47 11.17
N SER A 406 34.48 -43.63 11.52
CA SER A 406 34.08 -44.59 12.55
C SER A 406 32.66 -44.31 13.02
N THR A 407 31.84 -45.31 12.80
CA THR A 407 30.50 -45.52 13.30
C THR A 407 30.52 -45.72 14.81
N GLY A 408 29.72 -44.94 15.55
CA GLY A 408 29.39 -45.19 16.94
C GLY A 408 27.87 -45.24 17.13
N ARG A 409 27.26 -46.41 16.91
CA ARG A 409 25.92 -46.73 17.43
C ARG A 409 26.09 -47.17 18.88
N GLY A 410 25.26 -46.67 19.79
CA GLY A 410 25.18 -47.24 21.11
C GLY A 410 24.11 -46.60 22.00
N ALA A 411 23.29 -47.48 22.58
CA ALA A 411 22.51 -47.32 23.81
C ALA A 411 21.15 -46.59 23.73
N ARG A 412 20.13 -47.44 23.60
CA ARG A 412 18.76 -47.27 24.06
C ARG A 412 18.69 -47.66 25.54
N TRP A 413 18.01 -46.89 26.40
CA TRP A 413 17.38 -47.38 27.63
C TRP A 413 16.03 -46.66 27.88
N PRO A 414 14.98 -47.36 28.33
CA PRO A 414 13.63 -46.82 28.55
C PRO A 414 13.29 -46.63 30.04
N ARG A 415 12.02 -46.27 30.31
CA ARG A 415 11.30 -45.99 31.58
C ARG A 415 11.29 -44.50 31.92
N GLY A 416 10.19 -43.83 32.19
CA GLY A 416 8.84 -44.26 32.56
C GLY A 416 8.37 -43.33 33.69
N GLY A 417 7.16 -42.79 33.60
CA GLY A 417 6.43 -42.27 34.75
C GLY A 417 5.88 -40.83 34.62
N PRO A 418 4.68 -40.55 35.16
CA PRO A 418 3.82 -39.47 34.71
C PRO A 418 3.81 -38.27 35.67
N SER A 419 3.43 -37.09 35.17
CA SER A 419 2.86 -36.05 36.02
C SER A 419 2.02 -35.05 35.21
N THR A 420 0.78 -34.91 35.68
CA THR A 420 -0.17 -33.80 35.56
C THR A 420 0.50 -32.42 35.51
N ARG A 421 -0.06 -31.33 34.96
CA ARG A 421 -1.41 -30.77 35.16
C ARG A 421 -1.54 -29.49 34.29
N LEU A 422 -2.79 -29.01 34.14
CA LEU A 422 -3.24 -27.68 33.63
C LEU A 422 -3.31 -27.58 32.08
N GLY A 423 -4.47 -27.61 31.42
CA GLY A 423 -5.78 -27.07 31.78
C GLY A 423 -5.95 -25.67 31.19
N ALA A 424 -6.02 -25.55 29.86
CA ALA A 424 -6.39 -24.32 29.16
C ALA A 424 -7.78 -24.49 28.51
N PRO A 425 -8.68 -23.50 28.61
CA PRO A 425 -10.07 -23.64 28.18
C PRO A 425 -10.18 -23.65 26.66
N ARG A 426 -10.82 -24.69 26.12
CA ARG A 426 -11.33 -24.71 24.75
C ARG A 426 -12.45 -23.66 24.63
N ALA A 427 -12.21 -22.60 23.88
CA ALA A 427 -13.27 -21.73 23.40
C ALA A 427 -14.24 -22.56 22.53
N LYS A 428 -15.49 -22.68 22.99
CA LYS A 428 -16.60 -23.18 22.18
C LYS A 428 -16.81 -22.19 21.03
N LEU A 429 -16.50 -22.61 19.81
CA LEU A 429 -17.05 -21.99 18.60
C LEU A 429 -18.57 -22.12 18.69
N ALA A 430 -19.25 -20.98 18.86
CA ALA A 430 -20.68 -20.90 18.69
C ALA A 430 -20.98 -21.12 17.20
N GLU A 431 -21.59 -22.25 16.88
CA GLU A 431 -22.21 -22.48 15.58
C GLU A 431 -23.34 -21.47 15.41
N GLY A 432 -23.14 -20.50 14.52
CA GLY A 432 -24.19 -19.57 14.10
C GLY A 432 -25.30 -20.29 13.34
N PRO A 433 -26.54 -19.77 13.38
CA PRO A 433 -27.68 -20.43 12.75
C PRO A 433 -27.52 -20.49 11.22
N ARG A 434 -27.63 -21.71 10.68
CA ARG A 434 -27.72 -21.97 9.23
C ARG A 434 -28.92 -21.21 8.65
N ALA A 435 -28.64 -20.26 7.76
CA ALA A 435 -29.66 -19.65 6.93
C ALA A 435 -30.28 -20.73 6.03
N LYS A 436 -31.58 -20.96 6.18
CA LYS A 436 -32.37 -21.75 5.22
C LYS A 436 -32.45 -20.95 3.92
N LEU A 437 -31.83 -21.46 2.86
CA LEU A 437 -32.10 -21.04 1.49
C LEU A 437 -33.57 -21.38 1.19
N ALA A 438 -34.41 -20.35 1.09
CA ALA A 438 -35.75 -20.48 0.54
C ALA A 438 -35.62 -20.63 -0.98
N GLU A 439 -36.00 -21.80 -1.50
CA GLU A 439 -36.17 -22.02 -2.93
C GLU A 439 -37.31 -21.13 -3.43
N GLY A 440 -36.97 -20.17 -4.30
CA GLY A 440 -37.95 -19.34 -4.98
C GLY A 440 -38.73 -20.14 -6.05
N PRO A 441 -39.97 -19.71 -6.38
CA PRO A 441 -40.82 -20.45 -7.31
C PRO A 441 -40.25 -20.42 -8.74
N ARG A 442 -40.14 -21.62 -9.34
CA ARG A 442 -39.81 -21.82 -10.76
C ARG A 442 -40.84 -21.11 -11.63
N ALA A 443 -40.37 -20.15 -12.43
CA ALA A 443 -41.15 -19.57 -13.51
C ALA A 443 -41.47 -20.67 -14.56
N LYS A 444 -42.76 -20.92 -14.79
CA LYS A 444 -43.23 -21.73 -15.93
C LYS A 444 -42.95 -20.96 -17.22
N LEU A 445 -42.06 -21.48 -18.07
CA LEU A 445 -42.01 -21.12 -19.48
C LEU A 445 -43.36 -21.52 -20.09
N ALA A 446 -44.11 -20.55 -20.61
CA ALA A 446 -45.24 -20.79 -21.47
C ALA A 446 -44.72 -21.12 -22.88
N GLU A 447 -45.01 -22.34 -23.33
CA GLU A 447 -44.80 -22.77 -24.70
C GLU A 447 -45.68 -21.95 -25.66
N ARG A 448 -45.07 -21.48 -26.74
CA ARG A 448 -45.70 -20.71 -27.81
C ARG A 448 -46.28 -21.72 -28.82
N PRO A 449 -47.59 -21.67 -29.16
CA PRO A 449 -48.16 -22.60 -30.12
C PRO A 449 -47.70 -22.26 -31.56
N PRO A 450 -47.52 -23.25 -32.44
CA PRO A 450 -47.13 -23.04 -33.83
C PRO A 450 -48.35 -22.80 -34.72
N GLY A 451 -48.21 -21.82 -35.62
CA GLY A 451 -48.82 -21.85 -36.95
C GLY A 451 -50.17 -21.15 -37.14
N ALA A 452 -50.20 -20.20 -38.08
CA ALA A 452 -51.18 -20.21 -39.17
C ALA A 452 -50.67 -19.32 -40.32
N ALA A 453 -50.51 -19.95 -41.48
CA ALA A 453 -50.36 -19.30 -42.77
C ALA A 453 -51.69 -18.64 -43.18
N GLY A 454 -51.58 -17.54 -43.90
CA GLY A 454 -52.66 -16.78 -44.53
C GLY A 454 -52.06 -15.59 -45.25
#